data_AF-A0A2T4X1M5-F1
#
_entry.id   AF-A0A2T4X1M5-F1
#
_cell.length_a   1.000
_cell.length_b   1.000
_cell.length_c   1.000
_cell.angle_alpha   90.00
_cell.angle_beta   90.00
_cell.angle_gamma   90.00
#
_symmetry.space_group_name_H-M   'P 1'
#
loop_
_entity.id
_entity.type
_entity.pdbx_description
1 polymer ?
#
loop_
_entity_poly.entity_id
_entity_poly.type
_entity_poly.pdbx_seq_one_letter_code
_entity_poly.pdbx_strand_id
1 'polypeptide(L)'
;MIYTIPSHLPDMPIYKKALEIFSLSRKISTYLSYDLSHLIDEGKEDNDIYFSGDIVQQSESLVPEIIKAEANIYSENRFRHAARVKRLTNLLYKNCARLEISNSNGRDYIPILRKELKTFRKLQRNWMLTL
;
A
#
# COMPACT_ATOMS: atom_id res chain seq x y z
N MET A 1 -4.80 6.91 21.85
CA MET A 1 -5.60 5.67 22.04
C MET A 1 -4.79 4.51 21.53
N ILE A 2 -4.36 3.61 22.41
CA ILE A 2 -3.82 2.31 22.02
C ILE A 2 -5.03 1.50 21.58
N TYR A 3 -5.22 1.32 20.27
CA TYR A 3 -6.23 0.41 19.78
C TYR A 3 -5.81 -1.00 20.21
N THR A 4 -6.58 -1.63 21.09
CA THR A 4 -6.42 -3.06 21.36
C THR A 4 -6.69 -3.79 20.04
N ILE A 5 -5.67 -4.46 19.52
CA ILE A 5 -5.78 -5.24 18.29
C ILE A 5 -6.74 -6.41 18.57
N PRO A 6 -7.84 -6.56 17.81
CA PRO A 6 -8.72 -7.72 17.95
C PRO A 6 -7.92 -9.02 17.81
N SER A 7 -8.20 -10.02 18.65
CA SER A 7 -7.39 -11.24 18.72
C SER A 7 -7.36 -12.06 17.42
N HIS A 8 -8.40 -11.97 16.59
CA HIS A 8 -8.47 -12.63 15.29
C HIS A 8 -7.71 -11.90 14.18
N LEU A 9 -7.37 -10.63 14.39
CA LEU A 9 -6.83 -9.76 13.35
C LEU A 9 -5.47 -10.21 12.80
N PRO A 10 -4.51 -10.70 13.60
CA PRO A 10 -3.27 -11.26 13.09
C PRO A 10 -3.47 -12.44 12.14
N ASP A 11 -4.58 -13.18 12.25
CA ASP A 11 -4.88 -14.34 11.41
C ASP A 11 -5.63 -14.01 10.12
N MET A 12 -6.18 -12.81 10.02
CA MET A 12 -6.93 -12.39 8.84
C MET A 12 -6.02 -12.34 7.60
N PRO A 13 -6.40 -13.00 6.49
CA PRO A 13 -5.60 -12.97 5.25
C PRO A 13 -5.34 -11.56 4.72
N ILE A 14 -6.33 -10.66 4.83
CA ILE A 14 -6.16 -9.26 4.40
C ILE A 14 -5.12 -8.52 5.23
N TYR A 15 -5.05 -8.77 6.54
CA TYR A 15 -4.10 -8.14 7.42
C TYR A 15 -2.67 -8.59 7.12
N LYS A 16 -2.45 -9.91 7.06
CA LYS A 16 -1.15 -10.50 6.68
C LYS A 16 -0.70 -9.95 5.33
N LYS A 17 -1.62 -9.87 4.36
CA LYS A 17 -1.30 -9.38 3.02
C LYS A 17 -0.97 -7.89 2.98
N ALA A 18 -1.61 -7.06 3.82
CA ALA A 18 -1.25 -5.65 3.95
C ALA A 18 0.18 -5.46 4.47
N LEU A 19 0.59 -6.26 5.46
CA LEU A 19 1.96 -6.26 5.99
C LEU A 19 2.99 -6.67 4.93
N GLU A 20 2.70 -7.72 4.16
CA GLU A 20 3.55 -8.15 3.04
C GLU A 20 3.71 -7.05 1.99
N ILE A 21 2.61 -6.40 1.59
CA ILE A 21 2.62 -5.29 0.64
C ILE A 21 3.48 -4.15 1.19
N PHE A 22 3.31 -3.77 2.45
CA PHE A 22 4.13 -2.71 3.06
C PHE A 22 5.63 -3.06 3.06
N SER A 23 5.97 -4.29 3.45
CA SER A 23 7.36 -4.77 3.42
C SER A 23 7.95 -4.72 2.01
N LEU A 24 7.19 -5.16 1.01
CA LEU A 24 7.62 -5.16 -0.39
C LEU A 24 7.74 -3.73 -0.93
N SER A 25 6.76 -2.86 -0.69
CA SER A 25 6.80 -1.45 -1.08
C SER A 25 8.04 -0.74 -0.53
N ARG A 26 8.40 -0.99 0.74
CA ARG A 26 9.63 -0.43 1.34
C ARG A 26 10.89 -0.88 0.61
N LYS A 27 11.02 -2.18 0.34
CA LYS A 27 12.19 -2.73 -0.36
C LYS A 27 12.34 -2.17 -1.77
N ILE A 28 11.22 -2.09 -2.51
CA ILE A 28 11.19 -1.52 -3.86
C ILE A 28 11.54 -0.03 -3.81
N SER A 29 10.93 0.73 -2.90
CA SER A 29 11.23 2.16 -2.71
C SER A 29 12.70 2.39 -2.40
N THR A 30 13.32 1.60 -1.52
CA THR A 30 14.77 1.71 -1.25
C THR A 30 15.62 1.55 -2.50
N TYR A 31 15.27 0.60 -3.38
CA TYR A 31 16.00 0.40 -4.63
C TYR A 31 15.75 1.54 -5.63
N LEU A 32 14.49 1.96 -5.80
CA LEU A 32 14.12 3.10 -6.65
C LEU A 32 14.83 4.39 -6.19
N SER A 33 14.92 4.62 -4.88
CA SER A 33 15.61 5.79 -4.34
C SER A 33 17.08 5.83 -4.70
N TYR A 34 17.74 4.69 -4.87
CA TYR A 34 19.14 4.68 -5.32
C TYR A 34 19.27 5.28 -6.72
N ASP A 35 18.37 4.93 -7.64
CA ASP A 35 18.42 5.41 -9.03
C ASP A 35 17.86 6.85 -9.16
N LEU A 36 16.80 7.18 -8.42
CA LEU A 36 15.99 8.39 -8.61
C LEU A 36 16.35 9.55 -7.67
N SER A 37 17.26 9.35 -6.69
CA SER A 37 17.63 10.42 -5.74
C SER A 37 18.66 11.40 -6.28
N HIS A 38 19.33 11.07 -7.38
CA HIS A 38 20.25 11.98 -8.03
C HIS A 38 19.50 13.12 -8.72
N LEU A 39 20.09 14.31 -8.70
CA LEU A 39 19.57 15.41 -9.50
C LEU A 39 19.76 15.09 -10.98
N ILE A 40 18.73 15.35 -11.77
CA ILE A 40 18.81 15.29 -13.22
C ILE A 40 19.53 16.54 -13.76
N ASP A 41 19.74 16.58 -15.08
CA ASP A 41 20.31 17.73 -15.77
C ASP A 41 19.57 19.03 -15.36
N GLU A 42 20.32 20.12 -15.21
CA GLU A 42 19.85 21.41 -14.67
C GLU A 42 19.58 21.44 -13.15
N GLY A 43 19.93 20.38 -12.41
CA GLY A 43 19.86 20.36 -10.94
C GLY A 43 18.44 20.17 -10.38
N LYS A 44 17.51 19.66 -11.19
CA LYS A 44 16.15 19.33 -10.77
C LYS A 44 16.11 17.92 -10.17
N GLU A 45 15.09 17.64 -9.36
CA GLU A 45 14.83 16.29 -8.87
C GLU A 45 14.11 15.45 -9.94
N ASP A 46 14.30 14.14 -9.90
CA ASP A 46 13.46 13.22 -10.66
C ASP A 46 12.07 13.12 -9.99
N ASN A 47 11.01 13.51 -10.68
CA ASN A 47 9.65 13.50 -10.14
C ASN A 47 9.16 12.09 -9.74
N ASP A 48 9.71 11.02 -10.32
CA ASP A 48 9.30 9.65 -9.99
C ASP A 48 9.73 9.24 -8.57
N ILE A 49 10.70 9.94 -7.96
CA ILE A 49 11.12 9.70 -6.57
C ILE A 49 9.93 9.82 -5.60
N TYR A 50 9.01 10.76 -5.87
CA TYR A 50 7.84 10.99 -5.02
C TYR A 50 6.87 9.82 -5.08
N PHE A 51 6.70 9.18 -6.23
CA PHE A 51 5.85 7.99 -6.34
C PHE A 51 6.44 6.81 -5.58
N SER A 52 7.77 6.72 -5.46
CA SER A 52 8.43 5.72 -4.61
C SER A 52 8.08 5.92 -3.13
N GLY A 53 8.04 7.17 -2.64
CA GLY A 53 7.64 7.49 -1.28
C GLY A 53 6.14 7.23 -1.03
N ASP A 54 5.31 7.60 -2.01
CA ASP A 54 3.87 7.37 -1.94
C ASP A 54 3.50 5.89 -1.78
N ILE A 55 4.17 4.97 -2.50
CA ILE A 55 3.86 3.53 -2.36
C ILE A 55 4.16 3.02 -0.96
N VAL A 56 5.14 3.60 -0.25
CA VAL A 56 5.43 3.27 1.15
C VAL A 56 4.34 3.84 2.06
N GLN A 57 4.08 5.15 1.97
CA GLN A 57 3.10 5.83 2.82
C GLN A 57 1.70 5.19 2.70
N GLN A 58 1.27 4.91 1.48
CA GLN A 58 -0.07 4.38 1.21
C GLN A 58 -0.20 2.92 1.64
N SER A 59 0.86 2.12 1.51
CA SER A 59 0.85 0.71 1.95
C SER A 59 0.92 0.60 3.47
N GLU A 60 1.71 1.43 4.14
CA GLU A 60 1.76 1.54 5.60
C GLU A 60 0.36 1.83 6.18
N SER A 61 -0.39 2.71 5.52
CA SER A 61 -1.72 3.13 5.93
C SER A 61 -2.81 2.06 5.80
N LEU A 62 -2.57 0.96 5.08
CA LEU A 62 -3.57 -0.11 4.91
C LEU A 62 -3.91 -0.78 6.25
N VAL A 63 -2.89 -1.15 7.03
CA VAL A 63 -3.06 -1.86 8.30
C VAL A 63 -3.87 -1.06 9.32
N PRO A 64 -3.53 0.21 9.62
CA PRO A 64 -4.32 1.02 10.54
C PRO A 64 -5.79 1.14 10.14
N GLU A 65 -6.11 1.26 8.85
CA GLU A 65 -7.50 1.36 8.41
C GLU A 65 -8.24 0.01 8.48
N ILE A 66 -7.56 -1.12 8.29
CA ILE A 66 -8.14 -2.46 8.55
C ILE A 66 -8.45 -2.61 10.05
N ILE A 67 -7.51 -2.27 10.93
CA ILE A 67 -7.71 -2.33 12.39
C ILE A 67 -8.89 -1.46 12.81
N LYS A 68 -8.98 -0.23 12.30
CA LYS A 68 -10.09 0.68 12.61
C LYS A 68 -11.43 0.18 12.09
N ALA A 69 -11.46 -0.53 10.96
CA ALA A 69 -12.68 -1.15 10.45
C ALA A 69 -13.13 -2.31 11.34
N GLU A 70 -12.23 -3.21 11.73
CA GLU A 70 -12.52 -4.37 12.58
C GLU A 70 -12.88 -4.01 14.02
N ALA A 71 -12.22 -3.02 14.60
CA ALA A 71 -12.43 -2.61 15.98
C ALA A 71 -13.65 -1.70 16.18
N ASN A 72 -14.29 -1.21 15.12
CA ASN A 72 -15.42 -0.30 15.29
C ASN A 72 -16.71 -1.04 15.66
N ILE A 73 -17.50 -0.45 16.55
CA ILE A 73 -18.80 -0.98 16.96
C ILE A 73 -19.87 -0.63 15.91
N TYR A 74 -19.79 0.55 15.31
CA TYR A 74 -20.81 1.05 14.39
C TYR A 74 -20.49 0.67 12.95
N SER A 75 -21.43 -0.02 12.29
CA SER A 75 -21.29 -0.51 10.91
C SER A 75 -20.89 0.58 9.92
N GLU A 76 -21.50 1.77 10.01
CA GLU A 76 -21.17 2.92 9.15
C GLU A 76 -19.67 3.27 9.21
N ASN A 77 -19.11 3.31 10.43
CA ASN A 77 -17.69 3.60 10.61
C ASN A 77 -16.81 2.45 10.08
N ARG A 78 -17.23 1.19 10.22
CA ARG A 78 -16.53 0.04 9.61
C ARG A 78 -16.41 0.21 8.11
N PHE A 79 -17.54 0.48 7.43
CA PHE A 79 -17.57 0.68 5.99
C PHE A 79 -16.81 1.92 5.55
N ARG A 80 -16.79 3.00 6.34
CA ARG A 80 -15.97 4.18 6.07
C ARG A 80 -14.47 3.85 6.05
N HIS A 81 -13.99 3.07 7.02
CA HIS A 81 -12.59 2.62 7.05
C HIS A 81 -12.28 1.63 5.92
N ALA A 82 -13.19 0.71 5.62
CA ALA A 82 -13.05 -0.18 4.46
C ALA A 82 -13.00 0.57 3.12
N ALA A 83 -13.76 1.65 2.97
CA ALA A 83 -13.70 2.52 1.80
C ALA A 83 -12.34 3.24 1.69
N ARG A 84 -11.72 3.60 2.81
CA ARG A 84 -10.35 4.15 2.83
C ARG A 84 -9.32 3.11 2.41
N VAL A 85 -9.42 1.86 2.88
CA VAL A 85 -8.58 0.74 2.40
C VAL A 85 -8.70 0.59 0.88
N LYS A 86 -9.92 0.64 0.33
CA LYS A 86 -10.17 0.61 -1.12
C LYS A 86 -9.49 1.77 -1.85
N ARG A 87 -9.60 2.99 -1.32
CA ARG A 87 -8.97 4.19 -1.89
C ARG A 87 -7.45 4.08 -1.89
N LEU A 88 -6.85 3.71 -0.75
CA LEU A 88 -5.40 3.50 -0.63
C LEU A 88 -4.89 2.45 -1.62
N THR A 89 -5.59 1.32 -1.73
CA THR A 89 -5.26 0.27 -2.71
C THR A 89 -5.30 0.79 -4.15
N ASN A 90 -6.24 1.66 -4.49
CA ASN A 90 -6.32 2.26 -5.82
C ASN A 90 -5.20 3.27 -6.07
N LEU A 91 -4.82 4.07 -5.07
CA LEU A 91 -3.68 4.98 -5.16
C LEU A 91 -2.37 4.21 -5.36
N LEU A 92 -2.17 3.13 -4.58
CA LEU A 92 -1.01 2.24 -4.73
C LEU A 92 -0.88 1.71 -6.15
N TYR A 93 -1.98 1.23 -6.73
CA TYR A 93 -2.01 0.77 -8.11
C TYR A 93 -1.65 1.85 -9.13
N LYS A 94 -2.12 3.09 -8.93
CA LYS A 94 -1.80 4.22 -9.81
C LYS A 94 -0.32 4.58 -9.73
N ASN A 95 0.24 4.60 -8.53
CA ASN A 95 1.66 4.91 -8.32
C ASN A 95 2.56 3.79 -8.84
N CYS A 96 2.16 2.52 -8.71
CA CYS A 96 2.83 1.42 -9.41
C CYS A 96 2.84 1.66 -10.93
N ALA A 97 1.71 2.03 -11.54
CA ALA A 97 1.65 2.27 -12.98
C ALA A 97 2.57 3.41 -13.46
N ARG A 98 2.77 4.44 -12.63
CA ARG A 98 3.73 5.53 -12.90
C ARG A 98 5.17 5.04 -12.80
N LEU A 99 5.48 4.26 -11.75
CA LEU A 99 6.82 3.72 -11.53
C LEU A 99 7.22 2.63 -12.56
N GLU A 100 6.28 1.99 -13.24
CA GLU A 100 6.61 1.02 -14.31
C GLU A 100 7.31 1.67 -15.51
N ILE A 101 7.12 2.97 -15.72
CA ILE A 101 7.73 3.72 -16.82
C ILE A 101 8.87 4.63 -16.38
N SER A 102 9.25 4.58 -15.09
CA SER A 102 10.33 5.42 -14.57
C SER A 102 11.68 5.05 -15.15
N ASN A 103 12.65 5.96 -15.05
CA ASN A 103 14.03 5.72 -15.48
C ASN A 103 14.86 5.07 -14.36
N SER A 104 14.41 3.93 -13.87
CA SER A 104 15.10 3.17 -12.81
C SER A 104 15.07 1.68 -13.12
N ASN A 105 16.16 0.98 -12.80
CA ASN A 105 16.20 -0.49 -12.84
C ASN A 105 15.24 -1.10 -11.81
N GLY A 106 14.92 -0.34 -10.75
CA GLY A 106 13.97 -0.73 -9.72
C GLY A 106 12.55 -0.93 -10.23
N ARG A 107 12.21 -0.38 -11.41
CA ARG A 107 10.90 -0.57 -12.03
C ARG A 107 10.60 -2.03 -12.34
N ASP A 108 11.61 -2.86 -12.54
CA ASP A 108 11.47 -4.29 -12.84
C ASP A 108 10.84 -5.08 -11.69
N TYR A 109 10.87 -4.54 -10.47
CA TYR A 109 10.19 -5.13 -9.30
C TYR A 109 8.74 -4.68 -9.15
N ILE A 110 8.29 -3.63 -9.85
CA ILE A 110 6.91 -3.11 -9.74
C ILE A 110 5.85 -4.14 -10.18
N PRO A 111 6.06 -4.94 -11.25
CA PRO A 111 5.13 -6.02 -11.61
C PRO A 111 4.87 -7.00 -10.45
N ILE A 112 5.87 -7.25 -9.60
CA ILE A 112 5.73 -8.12 -8.42
C ILE A 112 4.76 -7.47 -7.43
N LEU A 113 4.97 -6.20 -7.09
CA LEU A 113 4.06 -5.46 -6.19
C LEU A 113 2.62 -5.42 -6.73
N ARG A 114 2.44 -5.23 -8.05
CA ARG A 114 1.11 -5.24 -8.68
C ARG A 114 0.41 -6.59 -8.59
N LYS A 115 1.17 -7.70 -8.67
CA LYS A 115 0.65 -9.05 -8.47
C LYS A 115 0.15 -9.22 -7.04
N GLU A 116 0.92 -8.74 -6.06
CA GLU A 116 0.50 -8.78 -4.65
C GLU A 116 -0.73 -7.93 -4.38
N LEU A 117 -0.81 -6.73 -4.96
CA LEU A 117 -1.99 -5.86 -4.89
C LEU A 117 -3.23 -6.51 -5.56
N LYS A 118 -3.03 -7.38 -6.56
CA LYS A 118 -4.14 -8.07 -7.23
C LYS A 118 -4.75 -9.12 -6.32
N THR A 119 -3.89 -9.84 -5.62
CA THR A 119 -4.28 -10.77 -4.56
C THR A 119 -4.98 -10.01 -3.42
N PHE A 120 -4.40 -8.90 -2.96
CA PHE A 120 -4.98 -8.07 -1.92
C PHE A 120 -6.37 -7.55 -2.28
N ARG A 121 -6.61 -7.09 -3.51
CA ARG A 121 -7.94 -6.66 -3.96
C ARG A 121 -9.00 -7.76 -3.87
N LYS A 122 -8.63 -9.03 -4.10
CA LYS A 122 -9.55 -10.16 -3.92
C LYS A 122 -9.86 -10.37 -2.45
N LEU A 123 -8.84 -10.40 -1.60
CA LEU A 123 -9.00 -10.50 -0.15
C LEU A 123 -9.85 -9.36 0.41
N GLN A 124 -9.63 -8.14 -0.09
CA GLN A 124 -10.37 -6.94 0.30
C GLN A 124 -11.85 -7.04 -0.04
N ARG A 125 -12.21 -7.55 -1.22
CA ARG A 125 -13.61 -7.76 -1.58
C ARG A 125 -14.28 -8.75 -0.65
N ASN A 126 -13.63 -9.89 -0.38
CA ASN A 126 -14.17 -10.92 0.51
C ASN A 126 -14.30 -10.40 1.95
N TRP A 127 -13.28 -9.72 2.44
CA TRP A 127 -13.28 -9.09 3.75
C TRP A 127 -14.38 -8.05 3.92
N MET A 128 -14.64 -7.21 2.90
CA MET A 128 -15.72 -6.23 2.97
C MET A 128 -17.12 -6.85 3.11
N LEU A 129 -17.30 -8.14 2.77
CA LEU A 129 -18.56 -8.87 2.98
C LEU A 129 -18.72 -9.36 4.42
N THR A 130 -17.66 -9.34 5.23
CA THR A 130 -17.68 -9.80 6.62
C THR A 130 -17.80 -8.67 7.65
N LEU A 131 -17.82 -7.40 7.21
CA LEU A 131 -17.88 -6.21 8.06
C LEU A 131 -19.32 -5.86 8.48
#